data_AF-Q9RN78-F1
#
_entry.id   AF-Q9RN78-F1
#
_cell.length_a   1.000
_cell.length_b   1.000
_cell.length_c   1.000
_cell.angle_alpha   90.00
_cell.angle_beta   90.00
_cell.angle_gamma   90.00
#
_symmetry.space_group_name_H-M   'P 1'
#
loop_
_entity.id
_entity.type
_entity.pdbx_description
1 polymer ?
#
loop_
_entity_poly.entity_id
_entity_poly.type
_entity_poly.pdbx_seq_one_letter_code
_entity_poly.pdbx_strand_id
1 'polypeptide(L)'
;MPLRDAFGGRYADIFSRFPGVIGRDGFEYFYRYFKNHVAVDVGTATAVTTLRVQAYTSKDAYLINKYLLEMAEKRVNELNDRSRQDSLRYALAEVAGAEAKVKAASTALSKFRSKASLFDPDRQSNIQLELVAKLRGELIAKQAQLSQLRMLSPSLAASIGALKL
;
A
#
# COMPACT_ATOMS: atom_id res chain seq x y z
N MET A 1 -10.66 -12.37 23.08
CA MET A 1 -10.30 -12.43 24.52
C MET A 1 -10.67 -11.10 25.17
N PRO A 2 -11.35 -11.07 26.32
CA PRO A 2 -11.59 -9.83 27.05
C PRO A 2 -10.29 -9.35 27.72
N LEU A 3 -9.62 -8.36 27.12
CA LEU A 3 -8.35 -7.79 27.59
C LEU A 3 -8.47 -7.22 29.02
N ARG A 4 -9.65 -6.70 29.39
CA ARG A 4 -9.90 -6.18 30.75
C ARG A 4 -9.76 -7.26 31.82
N ASP A 5 -10.23 -8.48 31.54
CA ASP A 5 -10.18 -9.57 32.51
C ASP A 5 -8.75 -10.08 32.72
N ALA A 6 -7.93 -10.05 31.66
CA ALA A 6 -6.51 -10.42 31.72
C ALA A 6 -5.68 -9.49 32.62
N PHE A 7 -6.03 -8.20 32.66
CA PHE A 7 -5.30 -7.19 33.47
C PHE A 7 -6.00 -6.82 34.79
N GLY A 8 -7.21 -7.33 35.04
CA GLY A 8 -7.99 -7.12 36.26
C GLY A 8 -8.14 -8.35 37.15
N GLY A 9 -7.60 -9.51 36.74
CA GLY A 9 -7.70 -10.76 37.48
C GLY A 9 -7.04 -10.73 38.87
N ARG A 10 -7.47 -11.63 39.77
CA ARG A 10 -6.95 -11.75 41.14
C ARG A 10 -5.46 -12.11 41.25
N TYR A 11 -4.84 -12.50 40.12
CA TYR A 11 -3.43 -12.85 40.00
C TYR A 11 -2.53 -11.63 39.80
N ALA A 12 -3.11 -10.46 39.56
CA ALA A 12 -2.39 -9.20 39.40
C ALA A 12 -2.35 -8.45 40.74
N ASP A 13 -1.18 -7.95 41.13
CA ASP A 13 -1.01 -7.19 42.36
C ASP A 13 -1.93 -5.96 42.40
N ILE A 14 -2.43 -5.66 43.60
CA ILE A 14 -3.46 -4.63 43.83
C ILE A 14 -3.01 -3.24 43.36
N PHE A 15 -1.70 -2.98 43.36
CA PHE A 15 -1.09 -1.73 42.93
C PHE A 15 -0.87 -1.63 41.42
N SER A 16 -0.67 -2.74 40.73
CA SER A 16 -0.37 -2.75 39.30
C SER A 16 -1.59 -3.09 38.45
N ARG A 17 -2.58 -3.84 38.95
CA ARG A 17 -3.80 -4.25 38.22
C ARG A 17 -4.67 -3.06 37.80
N PHE A 18 -5.52 -3.27 36.79
CA PHE A 18 -6.54 -2.28 36.37
C PHE A 18 -7.96 -2.69 36.81
N PRO A 19 -8.79 -1.76 37.34
CA PRO A 19 -8.43 -0.42 37.80
C PRO A 19 -7.75 -0.52 39.17
N GLY A 20 -6.55 0.04 39.30
CA GLY A 20 -5.82 0.06 40.58
C GLY A 20 -6.58 0.85 41.64
N VAL A 21 -6.11 0.80 42.90
CA VAL A 21 -6.82 1.38 44.07
C VAL A 21 -7.11 2.89 43.94
N ILE A 22 -6.35 3.60 43.10
CA ILE A 22 -6.41 5.06 42.90
C ILE A 22 -6.83 5.42 41.44
N GLY A 23 -7.00 4.42 40.57
CA GLY A 23 -7.25 4.61 39.14
C GLY A 23 -8.70 4.94 38.82
N ARG A 24 -8.93 5.80 37.82
CA ARG A 24 -10.28 6.01 37.26
C ARG A 24 -10.64 4.86 36.33
N ASP A 25 -11.84 4.30 36.49
CA ASP A 25 -12.38 3.33 35.54
C ASP A 25 -12.91 4.06 34.30
N GLY A 26 -12.61 3.50 33.13
CA GLY A 26 -12.99 4.02 31.83
C GLY A 26 -12.20 3.37 30.70
N PHE A 27 -12.74 3.44 29.48
CA PHE A 27 -12.08 2.89 28.30
C PHE A 27 -10.73 3.57 28.02
N GLU A 28 -10.71 4.90 28.04
CA GLU A 28 -9.50 5.70 27.75
C GLU A 28 -8.38 5.43 28.77
N TYR A 29 -8.73 5.31 30.05
CA TYR A 29 -7.78 4.99 31.12
C TYR A 29 -7.22 3.58 30.96
N PHE A 30 -8.05 2.60 30.61
CA PHE A 30 -7.61 1.25 30.30
C PHE A 30 -6.71 1.21 29.06
N TYR A 31 -7.05 1.95 28.01
CA TYR A 31 -6.25 2.02 26.79
C TYR A 31 -4.85 2.57 27.06
N ARG A 32 -4.74 3.66 27.83
CA ARG A 32 -3.44 4.20 28.25
C ARG A 32 -2.65 3.19 29.09
N TYR A 33 -3.32 2.51 30.03
CA TYR A 33 -2.70 1.46 30.84
C TYR A 33 -2.17 0.31 29.97
N PHE A 34 -2.97 -0.17 29.01
CA PHE A 34 -2.60 -1.25 28.09
C PHE A 34 -1.44 -0.83 27.17
N LYS A 35 -1.43 0.40 26.68
CA LYS A 35 -0.35 0.92 25.83
C LYS A 35 1.01 0.92 26.53
N ASN A 36 1.04 1.08 27.86
CA ASN A 36 2.28 0.96 28.63
C ASN A 36 2.81 -0.49 28.73
N HIS A 37 1.95 -1.47 28.50
CA HIS A 37 2.29 -2.91 28.54
C HIS A 37 2.64 -3.48 27.16
N VAL A 38 2.55 -2.67 26.10
CA VAL A 38 2.86 -3.06 24.72
C VAL A 38 3.93 -2.14 24.17
N ALA A 39 5.11 -2.69 23.90
CA ALA A 39 6.21 -1.97 23.27
C ALA A 39 6.39 -2.45 21.83
N VAL A 40 6.56 -1.49 20.91
CA VAL A 40 6.87 -1.75 19.50
C VAL A 40 8.19 -1.06 19.20
N ASP A 41 9.19 -1.86 18.82
CA ASP A 41 10.50 -1.37 18.41
C ASP A 41 10.66 -1.60 16.90
N VAL A 42 10.93 -0.53 16.15
CA VAL A 42 11.14 -0.61 14.71
C VAL A 42 12.64 -0.48 14.46
N GLY A 43 13.28 -1.61 14.16
CA GLY A 43 14.69 -1.64 13.80
C GLY A 43 14.91 -0.97 12.45
N THR A 44 15.31 0.30 12.46
CA THR A 44 15.56 1.09 11.24
C THR A 44 16.67 0.50 10.36
N ALA A 45 17.63 -0.22 10.96
CA ALA A 45 18.72 -0.88 10.25
C ALA A 45 18.37 -2.27 9.70
N THR A 46 17.48 -3.01 10.37
CA THR A 46 17.18 -4.42 10.04
C THR A 46 15.83 -4.60 9.35
N ALA A 47 15.00 -3.56 9.27
CA ALA A 47 13.59 -3.62 8.84
C ALA A 47 12.73 -4.61 9.65
N VAL A 48 13.22 -5.08 10.80
CA VAL A 48 12.49 -5.97 11.70
C VAL A 48 11.75 -5.12 12.74
N THR A 49 10.43 -5.36 12.85
CA THR A 49 9.61 -4.76 13.90
C THR A 49 9.43 -5.78 15.02
N THR A 50 9.88 -5.43 16.23
CA THR A 50 9.77 -6.29 17.40
C THR A 50 8.58 -5.84 18.26
N LEU A 51 7.59 -6.73 18.43
CA LEU A 51 6.46 -6.53 19.32
C LEU A 51 6.72 -7.25 20.66
N ARG A 52 6.70 -6.48 21.75
CA ARG A 52 6.85 -7.01 23.11
C ARG A 52 5.60 -6.69 23.94
N VAL A 53 4.98 -7.72 24.48
CA VAL A 53 3.82 -7.60 25.39
C VAL A 53 4.22 -8.08 26.77
N GLN A 54 3.91 -7.26 27.77
CA GLN A 54 4.05 -7.61 29.18
C GLN A 54 2.67 -7.84 29.79
N ALA A 55 2.49 -8.95 30.51
CA ALA A 55 1.27 -9.27 31.22
C ALA A 55 1.60 -10.00 32.53
N TYR A 56 0.62 -10.13 33.42
CA TYR A 56 0.79 -10.76 34.73
C TYR A 56 1.05 -12.26 34.67
N THR A 57 0.60 -12.92 33.61
CA THR A 57 0.87 -14.34 33.38
C THR A 57 1.53 -14.53 32.01
N SER A 58 2.40 -15.55 31.90
CA SER A 58 3.01 -15.92 30.62
C SER A 58 1.97 -16.33 29.58
N LYS A 59 0.88 -16.97 30.02
CA LYS A 59 -0.25 -17.35 29.16
C LYS A 59 -0.94 -16.14 28.56
N ASP A 60 -1.24 -15.11 29.37
CA ASP A 60 -1.90 -13.90 28.89
C ASP A 60 -0.97 -13.10 27.97
N ALA A 61 0.31 -12.98 28.31
CA ALA A 61 1.30 -12.33 27.46
C ALA A 61 1.39 -13.00 26.08
N TYR A 62 1.42 -14.33 26.03
CA TYR A 62 1.43 -15.10 24.79
C TYR A 62 0.15 -14.91 23.97
N LEU A 63 -1.01 -15.02 24.60
CA LEU A 63 -2.30 -14.87 23.90
C LEU A 63 -2.44 -13.46 23.32
N ILE A 64 -2.12 -12.43 24.10
CA ILE A 64 -2.20 -11.03 23.64
C ILE A 64 -1.23 -10.81 22.48
N ASN A 65 0.02 -11.30 22.58
CA ASN A 65 1.00 -11.14 21.51
C ASN A 65 0.54 -11.83 20.23
N LYS A 66 0.03 -13.07 20.32
CA LYS A 66 -0.53 -13.79 19.17
C LYS A 66 -1.67 -13.03 18.51
N TYR A 67 -2.62 -12.51 19.28
CA TYR A 67 -3.74 -11.72 18.74
C TYR A 67 -3.26 -10.43 18.06
N LEU A 68 -2.32 -9.71 18.66
CA LEU A 68 -1.76 -8.50 18.06
C LEU A 68 -1.00 -8.80 16.77
N LEU A 69 -0.26 -9.92 16.72
CA LEU A 69 0.43 -10.38 15.52
C LEU A 69 -0.56 -10.69 14.40
N GLU A 70 -1.60 -11.50 14.66
CA GLU A 70 -2.64 -11.83 13.66
C GLU A 70 -3.35 -10.57 13.13
N MET A 71 -3.63 -9.60 14.00
CA MET A 71 -4.21 -8.31 13.60
C MET A 71 -3.26 -7.48 12.74
N ALA A 72 -1.98 -7.44 13.10
CA ALA A 72 -0.96 -6.73 12.34
C ALA A 72 -0.78 -7.37 10.95
N GLU A 73 -0.68 -8.69 10.86
CA GLU A 73 -0.59 -9.44 9.61
C GLU A 73 -1.80 -9.15 8.71
N LYS A 74 -3.02 -9.25 9.26
CA LYS A 74 -4.23 -8.92 8.50
C LYS A 74 -4.18 -7.48 7.98
N ARG A 75 -3.76 -6.54 8.81
CA ARG A 75 -3.68 -5.13 8.42
C ARG A 75 -2.63 -4.86 7.35
N VAL A 76 -1.48 -5.51 7.45
CA VAL A 76 -0.41 -5.43 6.44
C VAL A 76 -0.90 -6.02 5.12
N ASN A 77 -1.61 -7.15 5.16
CA ASN A 77 -2.20 -7.76 3.97
C ASN A 77 -3.21 -6.83 3.30
N GLU A 78 -4.13 -6.23 4.07
CA GLU A 78 -5.08 -5.24 3.55
C GLU A 78 -4.37 -4.03 2.92
N LEU A 79 -3.31 -3.52 3.56
CA LEU A 79 -2.56 -2.38 3.04
C LEU A 79 -1.81 -2.74 1.75
N ASN A 80 -1.21 -3.93 1.69
CA ASN A 80 -0.55 -4.45 0.50
C ASN A 80 -1.55 -4.60 -0.65
N ASP A 81 -2.71 -5.21 -0.39
CA ASP A 81 -3.77 -5.39 -1.39
C ASP A 81 -4.23 -4.04 -1.95
N ARG A 82 -4.50 -3.08 -1.06
CA ARG A 82 -4.89 -1.72 -1.43
C ARG A 82 -3.79 -1.01 -2.23
N SER A 83 -2.54 -1.05 -1.75
CA SER A 83 -1.40 -0.40 -2.43
C SER A 83 -1.22 -0.94 -3.85
N ARG A 84 -1.41 -2.25 -4.05
CA ARG A 84 -1.42 -2.87 -5.39
C ARG A 84 -2.54 -2.35 -6.27
N GLN A 85 -3.78 -2.30 -5.76
CA GLN A 85 -4.93 -1.76 -6.50
C GLN A 85 -4.73 -0.29 -6.88
N ASP A 86 -4.22 0.52 -5.96
CA ASP A 86 -3.95 1.94 -6.17
C ASP A 86 -2.87 2.13 -7.25
N SER A 87 -1.80 1.32 -7.21
CA SER A 87 -0.73 1.35 -8.21
C SER A 87 -1.24 0.98 -9.61
N LEU A 88 -2.08 -0.05 -9.71
CA LEU A 88 -2.70 -0.45 -10.99
C LEU A 88 -3.65 0.63 -11.52
N ARG A 89 -4.50 1.20 -10.65
CA ARG A 89 -5.41 2.28 -11.03
C ARG A 89 -4.65 3.48 -11.57
N TYR A 90 -3.56 3.86 -10.91
CA TYR A 90 -2.71 4.97 -11.36
C TYR A 90 -2.06 4.69 -12.72
N ALA A 91 -1.49 3.50 -12.91
CA ALA A 91 -0.88 3.12 -14.19
C ALA A 91 -1.90 3.11 -15.34
N LEU A 92 -3.12 2.63 -15.10
CA LEU A 92 -4.20 2.66 -16.10
C LEU A 92 -4.64 4.08 -16.45
N ALA A 93 -4.78 4.95 -15.45
CA ALA A 93 -5.13 6.35 -15.67
C ALA A 93 -4.05 7.10 -16.49
N GLU A 94 -2.78 6.82 -16.22
CA GLU A 94 -1.66 7.41 -16.96
C GLU A 94 -1.66 6.97 -18.44
N VAL A 95 -1.91 5.67 -18.71
CA VAL A 95 -2.04 5.15 -20.08
C VAL A 95 -3.22 5.79 -20.80
N ALA A 96 -4.40 5.85 -20.17
CA ALA A 96 -5.57 6.50 -20.77
C ALA A 96 -5.31 7.99 -21.07
N GLY A 97 -4.60 8.69 -20.19
CA GLY A 97 -4.18 10.08 -20.41
C GLY A 97 -3.21 10.22 -21.59
N ALA A 98 -2.23 9.33 -21.71
CA ALA A 98 -1.31 9.31 -22.84
C ALA A 98 -2.02 9.03 -24.17
N GLU A 99 -2.93 8.05 -24.20
CA GLU A 99 -3.75 7.73 -25.37
C GLU A 99 -4.59 8.92 -25.82
N ALA A 100 -5.23 9.63 -24.88
CA ALA A 100 -6.00 10.84 -25.17
C ALA A 100 -5.12 11.95 -25.80
N LYS A 101 -3.91 12.17 -25.26
CA LYS A 101 -2.95 13.15 -25.81
C LYS A 101 -2.51 12.77 -27.23
N VAL A 102 -2.18 11.50 -27.47
CA VAL A 102 -1.80 11.02 -28.81
C VAL A 102 -2.95 11.21 -29.80
N LYS A 103 -4.18 10.88 -29.41
CA LYS A 103 -5.37 11.07 -30.25
C LYS A 103 -5.62 12.54 -30.57
N ALA A 104 -5.49 13.42 -29.59
CA ALA A 104 -5.62 14.87 -29.78
C ALA A 104 -4.55 15.41 -30.73
N ALA A 105 -3.28 15.02 -30.54
CA ALA A 105 -2.17 15.42 -31.41
C ALA A 105 -2.36 14.90 -32.85
N SER A 106 -2.76 13.64 -33.03
CA SER A 106 -3.07 13.07 -34.35
C SER A 106 -4.20 13.82 -35.05
N THR A 107 -5.20 14.27 -34.32
CA THR A 107 -6.33 15.05 -34.87
C THR A 107 -5.88 16.46 -35.25
N ALA A 108 -5.08 17.11 -34.40
CA ALA A 108 -4.51 18.42 -34.68
C ALA A 108 -3.59 18.38 -35.90
N LEU A 109 -2.78 17.33 -36.03
CA LEU A 109 -1.92 17.11 -37.17
C LEU A 109 -2.72 16.91 -38.46
N SER A 110 -3.77 16.07 -38.43
CA SER A 110 -4.64 15.87 -39.59
C SER A 110 -5.28 17.19 -40.06
N LYS A 111 -5.80 17.99 -39.12
CA LYS A 111 -6.34 19.33 -39.41
C LYS A 111 -5.28 20.28 -39.98
N PHE A 112 -4.06 20.25 -39.44
CA PHE A 112 -2.95 21.05 -39.95
C PHE A 112 -2.59 20.62 -41.37
N ARG A 113 -2.49 19.32 -41.67
CA ARG A 113 -2.26 18.79 -43.02
C ARG A 113 -3.36 19.21 -43.98
N SER A 114 -4.63 19.15 -43.62
CA SER A 114 -5.72 19.63 -44.48
C SER A 114 -5.63 21.12 -44.78
N LYS A 115 -5.16 21.94 -43.82
CA LYS A 115 -4.93 23.39 -44.02
C LYS A 115 -3.64 23.69 -44.81
N ALA A 116 -2.57 22.95 -44.58
CA ALA A 116 -1.25 23.19 -45.16
C ALA A 116 -1.04 22.50 -46.52
N SER A 117 -1.77 21.41 -46.80
CA SER A 117 -1.82 20.77 -48.13
C SER A 117 -2.45 21.67 -49.20
N LEU A 118 -3.03 22.82 -48.81
CA LEU A 118 -3.37 23.91 -49.72
C LEU A 118 -2.14 24.74 -50.15
N PHE A 119 -0.97 24.61 -49.52
CA PHE A 119 0.11 25.59 -49.64
C PHE A 119 1.53 25.08 -49.97
N ASP A 120 1.97 23.84 -49.67
CA ASP A 120 3.16 23.24 -50.32
C ASP A 120 3.43 21.78 -49.83
N PRO A 121 3.55 20.75 -50.71
CA PRO A 121 3.55 19.35 -50.28
C PRO A 121 4.89 18.79 -49.74
N ASP A 122 6.03 19.28 -50.21
CA ASP A 122 7.28 18.49 -50.15
C ASP A 122 8.14 18.68 -48.89
N ARG A 123 8.21 19.88 -48.30
CA ARG A 123 9.12 20.14 -47.16
C ARG A 123 8.49 20.01 -45.77
N GLN A 124 7.17 20.08 -45.63
CA GLN A 124 6.49 19.98 -44.32
C GLN A 124 6.16 18.54 -43.88
N SER A 125 6.20 17.55 -44.78
CA SER A 125 5.76 16.18 -44.49
C SER A 125 6.69 15.41 -43.53
N ASN A 126 8.01 15.62 -43.63
CA ASN A 126 9.00 14.81 -42.89
C ASN A 126 9.02 15.06 -41.38
N ILE A 127 9.02 16.33 -40.94
CA ILE A 127 9.03 16.70 -39.51
C ILE A 127 7.76 16.18 -38.80
N GLN A 128 6.64 16.15 -39.52
CA GLN A 128 5.35 15.70 -38.99
C GLN A 128 5.28 14.18 -38.81
N LEU A 129 5.83 13.42 -39.76
CA LEU A 129 5.93 11.96 -39.67
C LEU A 129 6.85 11.53 -38.52
N GLU A 130 7.93 12.25 -38.29
CA GLU A 130 8.85 12.02 -37.18
C GLU A 130 8.15 12.21 -35.81
N LEU A 131 7.34 13.26 -35.66
CA LEU A 131 6.57 13.48 -34.43
C LEU A 131 5.52 12.38 -34.20
N VAL A 132 4.82 11.92 -35.24
CA VAL A 132 3.87 10.79 -35.13
C VAL A 132 4.59 9.50 -34.75
N ALA A 133 5.74 9.22 -35.35
CA ALA A 133 6.55 8.06 -35.01
C ALA A 133 7.00 8.12 -33.55
N LYS A 134 7.44 9.29 -33.06
CA LYS A 134 7.81 9.50 -31.66
C LYS A 134 6.65 9.25 -30.70
N LEU A 135 5.48 9.83 -30.97
CA LEU A 135 4.28 9.64 -30.14
C LEU A 135 3.79 8.18 -30.11
N ARG A 136 3.88 7.47 -31.25
CA ARG A 136 3.60 6.02 -31.30
C ARG A 136 4.61 5.23 -30.47
N GLY A 137 5.88 5.61 -30.52
CA GLY A 137 6.92 5.01 -29.67
C GLY A 137 6.64 5.20 -28.18
N GLU A 138 6.26 6.41 -27.77
CA GLU A 138 5.88 6.70 -26.38
C GLU A 138 4.66 5.87 -25.93
N LEU A 139 3.66 5.72 -26.80
CA LEU A 139 2.49 4.88 -26.51
C LEU A 139 2.87 3.41 -26.28
N ILE A 140 3.66 2.83 -27.19
CA ILE A 140 4.12 1.43 -27.08
C ILE A 140 4.94 1.24 -25.80
N ALA A 141 5.84 2.19 -25.48
CA ALA A 141 6.64 2.13 -24.27
C ALA A 141 5.77 2.13 -23.00
N LYS A 142 4.73 2.97 -22.94
CA LYS A 142 3.79 3.02 -21.81
C LYS A 142 2.93 1.75 -21.70
N GLN A 143 2.49 1.19 -22.82
CA GLN A 143 1.76 -0.08 -22.84
C GLN A 143 2.64 -1.25 -22.38
N ALA A 144 3.92 -1.28 -22.77
CA ALA A 144 4.87 -2.28 -22.31
C ALA A 144 5.13 -2.19 -20.79
N GLN A 145 5.28 -0.97 -20.25
CA GLN A 145 5.39 -0.75 -18.81
C GLN A 145 4.16 -1.25 -18.05
N LEU A 146 2.95 -0.97 -18.55
CA LEU A 146 1.72 -1.48 -17.96
C LEU A 146 1.67 -3.02 -17.98
N SER A 147 2.10 -3.65 -19.08
CA SER A 147 2.15 -5.11 -19.21
C SER A 147 3.09 -5.74 -18.18
N GLN A 148 4.29 -5.18 -18.00
CA GLN A 148 5.24 -5.64 -16.98
C GLN A 148 4.67 -5.54 -15.57
N LEU A 149 4.02 -4.42 -15.22
CA LEU A 149 3.36 -4.25 -13.91
C LEU A 149 2.25 -5.30 -13.69
N ARG A 150 1.50 -5.63 -14.74
CA ARG A 150 0.48 -6.69 -14.69
C ARG A 150 1.07 -8.09 -14.51
N MET A 151 2.25 -8.38 -15.07
CA MET A 151 2.92 -9.69 -14.89
C MET A 151 3.56 -9.87 -13.50
N LEU A 152 4.03 -8.78 -12.89
CA LEU A 152 4.63 -8.81 -11.55
C LEU A 152 3.58 -8.85 -10.43
N SER A 153 2.34 -8.43 -10.71
CA SER A 153 1.26 -8.40 -9.71
C SER A 153 0.75 -9.79 -9.25
N PRO A 154 0.61 -10.83 -10.10
CA PRO A 154 0.21 -12.17 -9.68
C PRO A 154 1.30 -12.95 -8.93
N SER A 155 2.57 -12.74 -9.25
CA SER A 155 3.68 -13.63 -8.82
C SER A 155 4.10 -13.42 -7.36
N LEU A 156 3.91 -12.24 -6.78
CA LEU A 156 4.27 -11.97 -5.38
C LEU A 156 3.29 -12.59 -4.38
N ALA A 157 2.02 -12.81 -4.76
CA ALA A 157 1.02 -13.48 -3.92
C ALA A 157 1.36 -14.97 -3.69
N ALA A 158 2.03 -15.63 -4.65
CA ALA A 158 2.46 -17.01 -4.51
C ALA A 158 3.66 -17.17 -3.55
N SER A 159 4.51 -16.16 -3.43
CA SER A 159 5.72 -16.23 -2.59
C SER A 159 5.48 -16.06 -1.09
N ILE A 160 4.44 -15.32 -0.68
CA ILE A 160 4.10 -15.12 0.75
C ILE A 160 3.34 -16.32 1.31
N GLY A 161 2.61 -17.07 0.48
CA GLY A 161 2.00 -18.35 0.88
C GLY A 161 3.00 -19.46 1.17
N ALA A 162 4.23 -19.36 0.64
CA ALA A 162 5.28 -20.38 0.78
C ALA A 162 6.21 -20.15 1.98
N LEU A 163 6.08 -19.04 2.71
CA LEU A 163 6.88 -18.70 3.88
C LEU A 163 6.21 -19.07 5.22
N LYS A 164 5.25 -20.01 5.20
CA LYS A 164 4.81 -20.72 6.40
C LYS A 164 5.83 -21.82 6.74
N LEU A 165 6.83 -21.48 7.54
CA LEU A 165 7.53 -22.42 8.43
C LEU A 165 7.39 -21.91 9.86
#